data_AF-A0A661GQZ1-F1
#
_entry.id   AF-A0A661GQZ1-F1
#
_cell.length_a   1.000
_cell.length_b   1.000
_cell.length_c   1.000
_cell.angle_alpha   90.00
_cell.angle_beta   90.00
_cell.angle_gamma   90.00
#
_symmetry.space_group_name_H-M   'P 1'
#
loop_
_entity.id
_entity.type
_entity.pdbx_description
1 polymer ?
#
loop_
_entity_poly.entity_id
_entity_poly.type
_entity_poly.pdbx_seq_one_letter_code
_entity_poly.pdbx_strand_id
1 'polypeptide(L)'
;MNLENRYDFVLLFDVKDGNPNGDPDAGNLPRVDAETGCGLVTDVSIKRKVRNFVGLVNGEQPPYEIYIKEKAVLNLQHERAYVGIGAEEELKSDKKRKGKGETVEKARQWMCQNFYDVRTFGAVMSTGVNCGQVRGPVQLTFSRSVDPIVASEHSITRMAVATEAEADKQDGDNRTMGRKHTVPYGLYVAHGFISAHLANQTGFSETDLELLWQSLANMFEHDRSAARGEMATRGLYVFKHDSKLGNAPAHSLFERIDPSLKDGVTVPRAFKDYQIDIDETDMPNGVTLNKIVG
;
A
#
# COMPACT_ATOMS: atom_id res chain seq x y z
N MET A 1 -20.20 2.49 12.90
CA MET A 1 -20.71 1.13 13.18
C MET A 1 -19.53 0.18 13.09
N ASN A 2 -19.53 -0.88 13.90
CA ASN A 2 -18.48 -1.89 13.93
C ASN A 2 -18.55 -2.79 12.69
N LEU A 3 -17.39 -3.30 12.25
CA LEU A 3 -17.31 -4.20 11.11
C LEU A 3 -17.72 -5.61 11.56
N GLU A 4 -18.76 -6.16 10.93
CA GLU A 4 -19.31 -7.46 11.29
C GLU A 4 -18.85 -8.60 10.36
N ASN A 5 -18.20 -8.25 9.25
CA ASN A 5 -17.78 -9.19 8.22
C ASN A 5 -16.25 -9.21 8.08
N ARG A 6 -15.67 -10.40 7.91
CA ARG A 6 -14.30 -10.54 7.38
C ARG A 6 -14.35 -10.32 5.87
N TYR A 7 -13.26 -9.79 5.31
CA TYR A 7 -13.07 -9.69 3.87
C TYR A 7 -11.71 -10.25 3.48
N ASP A 8 -11.64 -10.95 2.36
CA ASP A 8 -10.40 -11.25 1.65
C ASP A 8 -10.52 -10.65 0.23
N PHE A 9 -9.42 -10.20 -0.37
CA PHE A 9 -9.50 -9.60 -1.70
C PHE A 9 -8.27 -9.87 -2.56
N VAL A 10 -8.51 -9.94 -3.87
CA VAL A 10 -7.48 -9.99 -4.90
C VAL A 10 -7.49 -8.65 -5.65
N LEU A 11 -6.33 -8.00 -5.69
CA LEU A 11 -6.09 -6.80 -6.47
C LEU A 11 -5.19 -7.14 -7.65
N LEU A 12 -5.66 -6.85 -8.86
CA LEU A 12 -4.87 -6.89 -10.07
C LEU A 12 -4.51 -5.47 -10.50
N PHE A 13 -3.24 -5.24 -10.79
CA PHE A 13 -2.78 -3.97 -11.35
C PHE A 13 -1.61 -4.20 -12.30
N ASP A 14 -1.49 -3.35 -13.32
CA ASP A 14 -0.39 -3.43 -14.27
C ASP A 14 0.60 -2.28 -14.12
N VAL A 15 1.75 -2.46 -14.76
CA VAL A 15 2.67 -1.39 -15.11
C VAL A 15 3.04 -1.55 -16.58
N LYS A 16 3.16 -0.42 -17.28
CA LYS A 16 3.71 -0.34 -18.62
C LYS A 16 4.78 0.75 -18.67
N ASP A 17 5.93 0.39 -19.25
CA ASP A 17 7.10 1.24 -19.44
C ASP A 17 7.50 2.00 -18.16
N GLY A 18 7.44 1.33 -17.01
CA GLY A 18 7.56 1.96 -15.69
C GLY A 18 8.14 1.07 -14.60
N ASN A 19 8.44 1.65 -13.45
CA ASN A 19 8.96 0.95 -12.28
C ASN A 19 7.91 0.94 -11.16
N PRO A 20 7.25 -0.21 -10.91
CA PRO A 20 6.16 -0.26 -9.94
C PRO A 20 6.65 -0.21 -8.50
N ASN A 21 7.85 -0.76 -8.24
CA ASN A 21 8.51 -0.73 -6.94
C ASN A 21 10.02 -0.98 -7.10
N GLY A 22 10.81 0.09 -6.99
CA GLY A 22 12.27 -0.02 -7.02
C GLY A 22 12.84 -0.62 -5.74
N ASP A 23 13.96 -1.33 -5.90
CA ASP A 23 14.75 -1.90 -4.82
C ASP A 23 15.86 -0.94 -4.38
N PRO A 24 15.84 -0.40 -3.15
CA PRO A 24 16.88 0.50 -2.66
C PRO A 24 18.25 -0.19 -2.60
N ASP A 25 18.32 -1.51 -2.42
CA ASP A 25 19.57 -2.25 -2.30
C ASP A 25 20.15 -2.62 -3.68
N ALA A 26 19.31 -2.63 -4.73
CA ALA A 26 19.72 -2.91 -6.12
C ALA A 26 19.65 -1.65 -7.02
N GLY A 27 20.02 -0.48 -6.48
CA GLY A 27 20.14 0.74 -7.28
C GLY A 27 18.83 1.20 -7.93
N ASN A 28 17.69 0.94 -7.28
CA ASN A 28 16.34 1.25 -7.75
C ASN A 28 15.86 0.43 -8.96
N LEU A 29 16.49 -0.72 -9.26
CA LEU A 29 15.93 -1.71 -10.18
C LEU A 29 14.55 -2.18 -9.71
N PRO A 30 13.60 -2.53 -10.61
CA PRO A 30 12.38 -3.23 -10.21
C PRO A 30 12.73 -4.47 -9.38
N ARG A 31 12.03 -4.67 -8.26
CA ARG A 31 12.23 -5.87 -7.43
C ARG A 31 11.81 -7.12 -8.20
N VAL A 32 12.62 -8.17 -8.08
CA VAL A 32 12.41 -9.47 -8.74
C VAL A 32 12.66 -10.58 -7.73
N ASP A 33 11.84 -11.62 -7.79
CA ASP A 33 12.11 -12.89 -7.12
C ASP A 33 13.21 -13.66 -7.86
N ALA A 34 14.30 -13.94 -7.17
CA ALA A 34 15.49 -14.52 -7.80
C ALA A 34 15.31 -15.95 -8.31
N GLU A 35 14.34 -16.71 -7.80
CA GLU A 35 14.10 -18.10 -8.23
C GLU A 35 13.19 -18.16 -9.45
N THR A 36 12.16 -17.31 -9.48
CA THR A 36 11.10 -17.36 -10.51
C THR A 36 11.25 -16.31 -11.61
N GLY A 37 11.99 -15.21 -11.35
CA GLY A 37 12.04 -14.06 -12.24
C GLY A 37 10.78 -13.19 -12.24
N CYS A 38 9.76 -13.53 -11.44
CA CYS A 38 8.57 -12.71 -11.27
C CYS A 38 8.91 -11.42 -10.54
N GLY A 39 8.33 -10.32 -11.00
CA GLY A 39 8.42 -9.03 -10.36
C GLY A 39 7.73 -9.03 -9.00
N LEU A 40 8.25 -8.24 -8.07
CA LEU A 40 7.69 -8.06 -6.74
C LEU A 40 7.29 -6.61 -6.50
N VAL A 41 6.16 -6.41 -5.85
CA VAL A 41 5.77 -5.13 -5.26
C VAL A 41 5.48 -5.36 -3.79
N THR A 42 6.21 -4.69 -2.92
CA THR A 42 6.06 -4.84 -1.47
C THR A 42 4.70 -4.35 -1.01
N ASP A 43 4.16 -4.97 0.04
CA ASP A 43 2.91 -4.56 0.66
C ASP A 43 2.97 -3.10 1.13
N VAL A 44 4.12 -2.65 1.66
CA VAL A 44 4.33 -1.27 2.08
C VAL A 44 4.27 -0.27 0.92
N SER A 45 4.63 -0.67 -0.30
CA SER A 45 4.46 0.16 -1.50
C SER A 45 2.98 0.41 -1.78
N ILE A 46 2.15 -0.64 -1.77
CA ILE A 46 0.70 -0.50 -1.96
C ILE A 46 0.08 0.32 -0.83
N LYS A 47 0.43 0.03 0.43
CA LYS A 47 -0.04 0.81 1.59
C LYS A 47 0.36 2.29 1.49
N ARG A 48 1.51 2.62 0.89
CA ARG A 48 1.91 4.02 0.63
C ARG A 48 0.98 4.69 -0.37
N LYS A 49 0.59 4.01 -1.45
CA LYS A 49 -0.33 4.59 -2.46
C LYS A 49 -1.73 4.82 -1.88
N VAL A 50 -2.23 3.89 -1.07
CA VAL A 50 -3.48 4.08 -0.31
C VAL A 50 -3.39 5.31 0.60
N ARG A 51 -2.31 5.46 1.38
CA ARG A 51 -2.10 6.65 2.23
C ARG A 51 -2.12 7.94 1.42
N ASN A 52 -1.42 7.98 0.29
CA ASN A 52 -1.37 9.16 -0.58
C ASN A 52 -2.76 9.51 -1.12
N PHE A 53 -3.53 8.52 -1.59
CA PHE A 53 -4.89 8.74 -2.06
C PHE A 53 -5.79 9.29 -0.95
N VAL A 54 -5.78 8.67 0.23
CA VAL A 54 -6.60 9.11 1.37
C VAL A 54 -6.25 10.53 1.82
N GLY A 55 -4.95 10.84 1.91
CA GLY A 55 -4.47 12.18 2.24
C GLY A 55 -4.94 13.22 1.22
N LEU A 56 -4.90 12.87 -0.08
CA LEU A 56 -5.36 13.73 -1.17
C LEU A 56 -6.88 14.02 -1.07
N VAL A 57 -7.72 12.99 -0.92
CA VAL A 57 -9.18 13.17 -0.96
C VAL A 57 -9.77 13.74 0.34
N ASN A 58 -9.08 13.59 1.47
CA ASN A 58 -9.54 14.10 2.78
C ASN A 58 -8.76 15.34 3.27
N GLY A 59 -7.82 15.87 2.48
CA GLY A 59 -7.05 17.08 2.81
C GLY A 59 -6.15 16.94 4.04
N GLU A 60 -5.73 15.72 4.37
CA GLU A 60 -4.95 15.39 5.57
C GLU A 60 -5.51 15.99 6.88
N GLN A 61 -6.82 15.92 7.09
CA GLN A 61 -7.50 16.38 8.31
C GLN A 61 -8.09 15.22 9.13
N PRO A 62 -8.27 15.37 10.46
CA PRO A 62 -9.01 14.40 11.26
C PRO A 62 -10.43 14.19 10.70
N PRO A 63 -10.97 12.96 10.70
CA PRO A 63 -10.40 11.71 11.26
C PRO A 63 -9.54 10.90 10.27
N TYR A 64 -9.09 11.51 9.18
CA TYR A 64 -8.40 10.87 8.06
C TYR A 64 -6.98 11.39 7.83
N GLU A 65 -6.31 11.87 8.88
CA GLU A 65 -4.89 12.23 8.78
C GLU A 65 -4.04 10.99 8.47
N ILE A 66 -2.85 11.24 7.91
CA ILE A 66 -1.85 10.20 7.63
C ILE A 66 -0.67 10.36 8.58
N TYR A 67 -0.46 9.34 9.42
CA TYR A 67 0.61 9.30 10.41
C TYR A 67 1.97 9.08 9.77
N ILE A 68 2.08 8.09 8.87
CA ILE A 68 3.32 7.81 8.15
C ILE A 68 3.35 8.63 6.86
N LYS A 69 3.89 9.86 6.89
CA LYS A 69 4.08 10.71 5.70
C LYS A 69 5.48 11.33 5.65
N GLU A 70 5.84 11.87 4.49
CA GLU A 70 7.14 12.51 4.29
C GLU A 70 7.32 13.68 5.28
N LYS A 71 8.53 13.81 5.85
CA LYS A 71 8.89 14.88 6.80
C LYS A 71 8.11 14.91 8.12
N ALA A 72 7.23 13.93 8.38
CA ALA A 72 6.54 13.84 9.67
C ALA A 72 7.51 13.42 10.79
N VAL A 73 7.43 14.11 11.93
CA VAL A 73 8.11 13.71 13.16
C VAL A 73 7.10 12.98 14.04
N LEU A 74 7.24 11.65 14.13
CA LEU A 74 6.24 10.79 14.78
C LEU A 74 6.02 11.12 16.25
N ASN A 75 7.10 11.45 16.99
CA ASN A 75 7.02 11.83 18.39
C ASN A 75 6.19 13.11 18.63
N LEU A 76 6.17 14.06 17.69
CA LEU A 76 5.31 15.24 17.82
C LEU A 76 3.83 14.88 17.70
N GLN A 77 3.49 13.82 16.93
CA GLN A 77 2.12 13.31 16.86
C GLN A 77 1.73 12.58 18.15
N HIS A 78 2.68 11.90 18.79
CA HIS A 78 2.47 11.28 20.11
C HIS A 78 2.22 12.34 21.18
N GLU A 79 3.00 13.42 21.19
CA GLU A 79 2.78 14.56 22.08
C GLU A 79 1.40 15.20 21.84
N ARG A 80 1.01 15.39 20.56
CA ARG A 80 -0.33 15.89 20.19
C ARG A 80 -1.44 14.98 20.73
N ALA A 81 -1.27 13.67 20.71
CA ALA A 81 -2.24 12.74 21.30
C ALA A 81 -2.37 12.94 22.81
N TYR A 82 -1.26 13.11 23.54
CA TYR A 82 -1.27 13.38 24.97
C TYR A 82 -1.94 14.71 25.32
N VAL A 83 -1.70 15.77 24.55
CA VAL A 83 -2.41 17.05 24.69
C VAL A 83 -3.91 16.85 24.39
N GLY A 84 -4.24 16.14 23.31
CA GLY A 84 -5.62 15.88 22.90
C GLY A 84 -6.47 15.11 23.93
N ILE A 85 -5.83 14.34 24.81
CA ILE A 85 -6.51 13.64 25.93
C ILE A 85 -6.38 14.35 27.28
N GLY A 86 -5.80 15.55 27.32
CA GLY A 86 -5.61 16.35 28.54
C GLY A 86 -4.52 15.80 29.49
N ALA A 87 -3.53 15.07 28.97
CA ALA A 87 -2.45 14.43 29.72
C ALA A 87 -1.07 15.08 29.50
N GLU A 88 -1.02 16.36 29.12
CA GLU A 88 0.22 17.12 28.84
C GLU A 88 1.22 17.15 30.00
N GLU A 89 0.76 17.05 31.26
CA GLU A 89 1.63 16.95 32.44
C GLU A 89 2.50 15.68 32.46
N GLU A 90 2.12 14.64 31.70
CA GLU A 90 2.92 13.42 31.54
C GLU A 90 4.07 13.61 30.53
N LEU A 91 4.06 14.67 29.73
CA LEU A 91 5.14 14.96 28.76
C LEU A 91 6.37 15.62 29.40
N LYS A 92 6.20 16.25 30.58
CA LYS A 92 7.22 17.09 31.24
C LYS A 92 8.40 16.33 31.89
N SER A 93 8.39 15.00 31.93
CA SER A 93 9.51 14.24 32.50
C SER A 93 9.74 12.90 31.79
N ASP A 94 11.00 12.50 31.60
CA ASP A 94 11.35 11.28 30.87
C ASP A 94 10.79 9.99 31.49
N LYS A 95 10.65 9.91 32.82
CA LYS A 95 9.99 8.75 33.46
C LYS A 95 8.49 8.66 33.15
N LYS A 96 7.82 9.80 32.92
CA LYS A 96 6.38 9.85 32.59
C LYS A 96 6.09 9.65 31.10
N ARG A 97 7.09 9.83 30.21
CA ARG A 97 6.95 9.54 28.76
C ARG A 97 6.69 8.06 28.44
N LYS A 98 6.99 7.15 29.38
CA LYS A 98 6.57 5.74 29.30
C LYS A 98 5.05 5.55 29.46
N GLY A 99 4.37 6.54 30.04
CA GLY A 99 2.92 6.60 30.28
C GLY A 99 2.44 5.65 31.38
N LYS A 100 1.31 5.98 32.01
CA LYS A 100 0.50 5.00 32.74
C LYS A 100 -0.34 4.19 31.75
N GLY A 101 -0.64 2.93 32.06
CA GLY A 101 -1.38 2.03 31.15
C GLY A 101 -2.71 2.63 30.62
N GLU A 102 -3.46 3.32 31.47
CA GLU A 102 -4.71 3.99 31.08
C GLU A 102 -4.47 5.20 30.16
N THR A 103 -3.45 6.02 30.44
CA THR A 103 -3.09 7.18 29.59
C THR A 103 -2.63 6.72 28.21
N VAL A 104 -1.79 5.67 28.15
CA VAL A 104 -1.33 5.06 26.90
C VAL A 104 -2.51 4.52 26.10
N GLU A 105 -3.48 3.88 26.75
CA GLU A 105 -4.70 3.38 26.09
C GLU A 105 -5.53 4.51 25.47
N LYS A 106 -5.75 5.61 26.21
CA LYS A 106 -6.47 6.78 25.70
C LYS A 106 -5.71 7.44 24.54
N ALA A 107 -4.40 7.58 24.65
CA ALA A 107 -3.57 8.12 23.58
C ALA A 107 -3.61 7.23 22.33
N ARG A 108 -3.57 5.91 22.51
CA ARG A 108 -3.71 4.93 21.42
C ARG A 108 -5.05 5.05 20.70
N GLN A 109 -6.15 5.15 21.44
CA GLN A 109 -7.48 5.35 20.87
C GLN A 109 -7.58 6.68 20.13
N TRP A 110 -7.01 7.75 20.70
CA TRP A 110 -6.92 9.04 20.03
C TRP A 110 -6.14 8.95 18.71
N MET A 111 -5.02 8.23 18.68
CA MET A 111 -4.27 7.99 17.44
C MET A 111 -5.11 7.26 16.40
N CYS A 112 -5.83 6.20 16.78
CA CYS A 112 -6.75 5.50 15.87
C CYS A 112 -7.90 6.40 15.38
N GLN A 113 -8.42 7.30 16.20
CA GLN A 113 -9.52 8.18 15.81
C GLN A 113 -9.09 9.27 14.81
N ASN A 114 -7.85 9.75 14.90
CA ASN A 114 -7.38 10.87 14.09
C ASN A 114 -6.64 10.43 12.82
N PHE A 115 -5.97 9.27 12.84
CA PHE A 115 -5.15 8.79 11.75
C PHE A 115 -5.76 7.56 11.07
N TYR A 116 -6.13 7.71 9.79
CA TYR A 116 -6.71 6.63 9.00
C TYR A 116 -5.74 5.46 8.86
N ASP A 117 -4.46 5.73 8.58
CA ASP A 117 -3.49 4.68 8.33
C ASP A 117 -3.12 3.88 9.59
N VAL A 118 -3.14 4.52 10.77
CA VAL A 118 -3.03 3.82 12.06
C VAL A 118 -4.25 2.94 12.30
N ARG A 119 -5.46 3.48 12.08
CA ARG A 119 -6.73 2.75 12.24
C ARG A 119 -6.84 1.54 11.30
N THR A 120 -6.28 1.64 10.10
CA THR A 120 -6.42 0.69 9.00
C THR A 120 -5.31 -0.36 8.96
N PHE A 121 -4.04 0.08 9.00
CA PHE A 121 -2.88 -0.81 8.87
C PHE A 121 -2.18 -1.12 10.20
N GLY A 122 -2.45 -0.31 11.23
CA GLY A 122 -1.76 -0.39 12.51
C GLY A 122 -0.43 0.38 12.50
N ALA A 123 0.13 0.57 13.69
CA ALA A 123 1.40 1.23 13.90
C ALA A 123 2.03 0.83 15.25
N VAL A 124 3.35 0.86 15.31
CA VAL A 124 4.11 0.86 16.57
C VAL A 124 4.40 2.32 16.94
N MET A 125 3.95 2.74 18.12
CA MET A 125 3.97 4.13 18.57
C MET A 125 4.56 4.24 19.99
N SER A 126 5.52 3.39 20.33
CA SER A 126 6.10 3.28 21.68
C SER A 126 7.47 3.96 21.82
N THR A 127 8.02 4.52 20.74
CA THR A 127 9.35 5.14 20.72
C THR A 127 9.29 6.59 21.19
N GLY A 128 9.87 6.87 22.36
CA GLY A 128 9.87 8.21 22.95
C GLY A 128 8.64 8.42 23.81
N VAL A 129 7.67 9.20 23.34
CA VAL A 129 6.35 9.33 23.98
C VAL A 129 5.52 8.11 23.61
N ASN A 130 5.09 7.34 24.61
CA ASN A 130 4.47 6.04 24.38
C ASN A 130 2.95 6.13 24.13
N CYS A 131 2.51 5.88 22.90
CA CYS A 131 1.10 5.68 22.54
C CYS A 131 0.76 4.20 22.28
N GLY A 132 1.64 3.27 22.67
CA GLY A 132 1.44 1.84 22.55
C GLY A 132 1.63 1.32 21.13
N GLN A 133 0.89 0.27 20.79
CA GLN A 133 0.91 -0.35 19.47
C GLN A 133 -0.47 -0.86 19.08
N VAL A 134 -0.72 -0.89 17.78
CA VAL A 134 -1.98 -1.34 17.19
C VAL A 134 -1.68 -2.23 15.99
N ARG A 135 -2.40 -3.34 15.89
CA ARG A 135 -2.48 -4.13 14.65
C ARG A 135 -3.75 -3.73 13.92
N GLY A 136 -3.62 -3.15 12.72
CA GLY A 136 -4.77 -2.77 11.93
C GLY A 136 -5.46 -3.97 11.28
N PRO A 137 -6.77 -3.85 10.96
CA PRO A 137 -7.52 -4.93 10.34
C PRO A 137 -7.02 -5.30 8.94
N VAL A 138 -6.47 -4.35 8.19
CA VAL A 138 -6.11 -4.55 6.78
C VAL A 138 -4.65 -4.95 6.67
N GLN A 139 -4.42 -6.18 6.19
CA GLN A 139 -3.10 -6.71 5.90
C GLN A 139 -3.00 -7.05 4.42
N LEU A 140 -1.86 -6.72 3.82
CA LEU A 140 -1.51 -7.02 2.44
C LEU A 140 -0.21 -7.82 2.45
N THR A 141 -0.03 -8.70 1.48
CA THR A 141 1.25 -9.38 1.24
C THR A 141 1.95 -8.79 0.03
N PHE A 142 3.16 -9.27 -0.26
CA PHE A 142 3.86 -8.89 -1.48
C PHE A 142 3.00 -9.26 -2.68
N SER A 143 2.86 -8.32 -3.61
CA SER A 143 2.29 -8.57 -4.92
C SER A 143 3.34 -9.18 -5.82
N ARG A 144 2.92 -10.10 -6.68
CA ARG A 144 3.80 -10.82 -7.60
C ARG A 144 3.26 -10.70 -9.02
N SER A 145 4.14 -10.54 -10.00
CA SER A 145 3.72 -10.59 -11.39
C SER A 145 3.27 -11.98 -11.80
N VAL A 146 2.28 -12.06 -12.69
CA VAL A 146 1.74 -13.32 -13.24
C VAL A 146 2.83 -14.13 -13.95
N ASP A 147 3.69 -13.45 -14.68
CA ASP A 147 4.82 -14.00 -15.44
C ASP A 147 6.14 -13.29 -15.09
N PRO A 148 7.31 -13.89 -15.42
CA PRO A 148 8.61 -13.27 -15.21
C PRO A 148 8.74 -11.92 -15.92
N ILE A 149 9.30 -10.92 -15.23
CA ILE A 149 9.50 -9.59 -15.81
C ILE A 149 10.94 -9.42 -16.31
N VAL A 150 11.12 -8.49 -17.24
CA VAL A 150 12.44 -8.02 -17.68
C VAL A 150 12.60 -6.56 -17.29
N ALA A 151 13.65 -6.26 -16.54
CA ALA A 151 14.05 -4.89 -16.25
C ALA A 151 14.89 -4.33 -17.40
N SER A 152 14.43 -3.23 -18.00
CA SER A 152 15.15 -2.48 -19.03
C SER A 152 15.88 -1.30 -18.41
N GLU A 153 17.15 -1.11 -18.77
CA GLU A 153 17.92 0.09 -18.42
C GLU A 153 17.89 1.08 -19.60
N HIS A 154 17.48 2.31 -19.32
CA HIS A 154 17.49 3.41 -20.26
C HIS A 154 18.47 4.48 -19.78
N SER A 155 19.57 4.64 -20.51
CA SER A 155 20.49 5.76 -20.31
C SER A 155 19.83 7.07 -20.75
N ILE A 156 19.83 8.07 -19.88
CA ILE A 156 19.28 9.40 -20.13
C ILE A 156 20.34 10.46 -19.85
N THR A 157 20.20 11.64 -20.44
CA THR A 157 21.18 12.72 -20.30
C THR A 157 20.54 13.94 -19.65
N ARG A 158 21.16 14.46 -18.58
CA ARG A 158 20.77 15.73 -17.95
C ARG A 158 21.62 16.85 -18.56
N MET A 159 20.94 17.79 -19.22
CA MET A 159 21.58 18.95 -19.86
C MET A 159 22.11 19.96 -18.83
N ALA A 160 21.38 20.17 -17.74
CA ALA A 160 21.77 21.08 -16.68
C ALA A 160 22.80 20.44 -15.74
N VAL A 161 23.71 21.25 -15.22
CA VAL A 161 24.67 20.89 -14.16
C VAL A 161 24.12 21.31 -12.81
N ALA A 162 24.38 20.51 -11.79
CA ALA A 162 23.88 20.74 -10.44
C ALA A 162 24.80 21.68 -9.63
N THR A 163 26.06 21.82 -10.02
CA THR A 163 27.06 22.64 -9.30
C THR A 163 27.92 23.43 -10.27
N GLU A 164 28.45 24.57 -9.84
CA GLU A 164 29.42 25.37 -10.62
C GLU A 164 30.66 24.53 -10.98
N ALA A 165 31.12 23.68 -10.06
CA ALA A 165 32.21 22.75 -10.31
C ALA A 165 31.90 21.68 -11.38
N GLU A 166 30.63 21.28 -11.57
CA GLU A 166 30.21 20.46 -12.71
C GLU A 166 30.19 21.27 -14.01
N ALA A 167 29.79 22.54 -13.95
CA ALA A 167 29.80 23.45 -15.11
C ALA A 167 31.21 23.64 -15.65
N ASP A 168 32.17 23.93 -14.77
CA ASP A 168 33.57 24.17 -15.14
C ASP A 168 34.27 22.92 -15.69
N LYS A 169 33.79 21.73 -15.35
CA LYS A 169 34.30 20.44 -15.85
C LYS A 169 33.55 19.93 -17.08
N GLN A 170 32.40 20.51 -17.41
CA GLN A 170 31.68 20.20 -18.63
C GLN A 170 32.33 20.96 -19.78
N ASP A 171 33.11 20.26 -20.58
CA ASP A 171 33.59 20.72 -21.89
C ASP A 171 33.10 19.76 -22.99
N GLY A 172 32.69 20.30 -24.13
CA GLY A 172 32.13 19.53 -25.25
C GLY A 172 30.82 18.78 -24.92
N ASP A 173 30.75 17.50 -25.28
CA ASP A 173 29.53 16.67 -25.16
C ASP A 173 29.47 15.82 -23.87
N ASN A 174 30.32 16.14 -22.88
CA ASN A 174 30.49 15.36 -21.65
C ASN A 174 29.39 15.67 -20.62
N ARG A 175 28.16 15.25 -20.90
CA ARG A 175 26.97 15.55 -20.08
C ARG A 175 26.75 14.53 -18.96
N THR A 176 26.10 14.96 -17.87
CA THR A 176 25.74 14.06 -16.77
C THR A 176 24.73 13.02 -17.25
N MET A 177 25.10 11.74 -17.15
CA MET A 177 24.24 10.61 -17.53
C MET A 177 23.50 10.08 -16.31
N GLY A 178 22.18 9.96 -16.44
CA GLY A 178 21.31 9.24 -15.51
C GLY A 178 20.84 7.92 -16.09
N ARG A 179 20.23 7.09 -15.24
CA ARG A 179 19.62 5.81 -15.65
C ARG A 179 18.19 5.74 -15.18
N LYS A 180 17.31 5.19 -16.02
CA LYS A 180 15.97 4.77 -15.64
C LYS A 180 15.85 3.27 -15.81
N HIS A 181 15.31 2.63 -14.80
CA HIS A 181 14.97 1.21 -14.85
C HIS A 181 13.46 1.07 -14.96
N THR A 182 12.99 0.33 -15.95
CA THR A 182 11.57 0.14 -16.22
C THR A 182 11.27 -1.32 -16.52
N VAL A 183 10.01 -1.68 -16.34
CA VAL A 183 9.43 -2.93 -16.83
C VAL A 183 8.58 -2.55 -18.05
N PRO A 184 8.81 -3.17 -19.24
CA PRO A 184 8.01 -2.88 -20.42
C PRO A 184 6.52 -3.16 -20.19
N TYR A 185 6.22 -4.30 -19.57
CA TYR A 185 4.88 -4.62 -19.09
C TYR A 185 4.94 -5.68 -17.99
N GLY A 186 4.03 -5.60 -17.01
CA GLY A 186 3.79 -6.68 -16.06
C GLY A 186 2.44 -6.53 -15.38
N LEU A 187 1.67 -7.62 -15.30
CA LEU A 187 0.44 -7.71 -14.51
C LEU A 187 0.75 -8.32 -13.15
N TYR A 188 0.39 -7.64 -12.06
CA TYR A 188 0.67 -8.03 -10.67
C TYR A 188 -0.60 -8.40 -9.94
N VAL A 189 -0.49 -9.43 -9.09
CA VAL A 189 -1.54 -9.92 -8.20
C VAL A 189 -1.13 -9.62 -6.77
N ALA A 190 -2.00 -8.93 -6.02
CA ALA A 190 -1.86 -8.73 -4.59
C ALA A 190 -3.01 -9.38 -3.84
N HIS A 191 -2.70 -10.01 -2.71
CA HIS A 191 -3.69 -10.56 -1.80
C HIS A 191 -3.80 -9.69 -0.55
N GLY A 192 -5.03 -9.47 -0.11
CA GLY A 192 -5.33 -8.70 1.09
C GLY A 192 -6.38 -9.37 1.97
N PHE A 193 -6.31 -9.03 3.26
CA PHE A 193 -7.09 -9.63 4.34
C PHE A 193 -7.60 -8.52 5.26
N ILE A 194 -8.87 -8.59 5.65
CA ILE A 194 -9.52 -7.62 6.55
C ILE A 194 -10.20 -8.36 7.69
N SER A 195 -9.65 -8.22 8.88
CA SER A 195 -10.20 -8.84 10.10
C SER A 195 -11.23 -7.94 10.78
N ALA A 196 -12.48 -8.40 10.87
CA ALA A 196 -13.54 -7.75 11.65
C ALA A 196 -13.16 -7.55 13.13
N HIS A 197 -12.47 -8.53 13.72
CA HIS A 197 -12.05 -8.47 15.13
C HIS A 197 -11.06 -7.36 15.40
N LEU A 198 -10.05 -7.20 14.54
CA LEU A 198 -9.08 -6.11 14.65
C LEU A 198 -9.73 -4.75 14.32
N ALA A 199 -10.67 -4.71 13.38
CA ALA A 199 -11.39 -3.49 13.04
C ALA A 199 -12.14 -2.93 14.26
N ASN A 200 -12.76 -3.82 15.04
CA ASN A 200 -13.47 -3.45 16.28
C ASN A 200 -12.53 -2.97 17.40
N GLN A 201 -11.24 -3.31 17.36
CA GLN A 201 -10.25 -2.79 18.30
C GLN A 201 -9.73 -1.40 17.91
N THR A 202 -9.68 -1.10 16.61
CA THR A 202 -9.17 0.18 16.09
C THR A 202 -10.25 1.19 15.78
N GLY A 203 -11.52 0.78 15.75
CA GLY A 203 -12.64 1.61 15.31
C GLY A 203 -12.74 1.75 13.80
N PHE A 204 -12.04 0.90 13.03
CA PHE A 204 -12.15 0.87 11.56
C PHE A 204 -13.58 0.51 11.16
N SER A 205 -14.21 1.41 10.41
CA SER A 205 -15.65 1.40 10.12
C SER A 205 -15.95 0.98 8.68
N GLU A 206 -17.24 0.76 8.37
CA GLU A 206 -17.70 0.55 6.98
C GLU A 206 -17.34 1.75 6.07
N THR A 207 -17.39 2.98 6.57
CA THR A 207 -16.94 4.16 5.80
C THR A 207 -15.43 4.13 5.52
N ASP A 208 -14.63 3.65 6.46
CA ASP A 208 -13.19 3.46 6.24
C ASP A 208 -12.91 2.34 5.21
N LEU A 209 -13.76 1.32 5.20
CA LEU A 209 -13.72 0.21 4.25
C LEU A 209 -14.08 0.66 2.83
N GLU A 210 -15.13 1.45 2.68
CA GLU A 210 -15.50 2.08 1.40
C GLU A 210 -14.36 2.96 0.88
N LEU A 211 -13.75 3.76 1.75
CA LEU A 211 -12.59 4.58 1.40
C LEU A 211 -11.38 3.73 1.00
N LEU A 212 -11.16 2.57 1.64
CA LEU A 212 -10.12 1.62 1.24
C LEU A 212 -10.36 1.12 -0.19
N TRP A 213 -11.59 0.72 -0.51
CA TRP A 213 -11.95 0.25 -1.86
C TRP A 213 -11.77 1.33 -2.92
N GLN A 214 -12.23 2.55 -2.63
CA GLN A 214 -11.99 3.70 -3.51
C GLN A 214 -10.49 3.96 -3.69
N SER A 215 -9.71 3.85 -2.62
CA SER A 215 -8.26 4.01 -2.68
C SER A 215 -7.62 2.94 -3.56
N LEU A 216 -7.91 1.66 -3.35
CA LEU A 216 -7.33 0.57 -4.14
C LEU A 216 -7.73 0.65 -5.63
N ALA A 217 -8.95 1.11 -5.93
CA ALA A 217 -9.39 1.33 -7.29
C ALA A 217 -8.66 2.49 -7.99
N ASN A 218 -8.35 3.57 -7.27
CA ASN A 218 -7.87 4.83 -7.87
C ASN A 218 -6.43 5.22 -7.50
N MET A 219 -5.71 4.41 -6.72
CA MET A 219 -4.42 4.80 -6.13
C MET A 219 -3.33 5.13 -7.16
N PHE A 220 -3.42 4.59 -8.38
CA PHE A 220 -2.45 4.88 -9.45
C PHE A 220 -2.78 6.14 -10.26
N GLU A 221 -4.04 6.57 -10.28
CA GLU A 221 -4.45 7.76 -11.06
C GLU A 221 -3.84 9.05 -10.52
N HIS A 222 -3.58 9.09 -9.21
CA HIS A 222 -2.99 10.25 -8.53
C HIS A 222 -1.52 10.05 -8.12
N ASP A 223 -0.91 8.92 -8.47
CA ASP A 223 0.47 8.57 -8.10
C ASP A 223 1.41 8.52 -9.34
N ARG A 224 1.06 9.26 -10.40
CA ARG A 224 1.82 9.34 -11.65
C ARG A 224 3.18 10.00 -11.42
N SER A 225 4.24 9.42 -11.97
CA SER A 225 5.58 10.03 -11.96
C SER A 225 6.43 9.52 -13.13
N ALA A 226 7.50 10.25 -13.44
CA ALA A 226 8.42 9.92 -14.53
C ALA A 226 9.14 8.56 -14.38
N ALA A 227 9.08 7.94 -13.20
CA ALA A 227 9.65 6.62 -12.93
C ALA A 227 8.59 5.50 -12.98
N ARG A 228 7.32 5.81 -12.67
CA ARG A 228 6.26 4.79 -12.54
C ARG A 228 5.59 4.43 -13.85
N GLY A 229 5.74 5.25 -14.88
CA GLY A 229 5.13 5.01 -16.19
C GLY A 229 3.60 4.96 -16.09
N GLU A 230 3.00 4.06 -16.87
CA GLU A 230 1.56 3.81 -16.86
C GLU A 230 1.24 2.66 -15.90
N MET A 231 0.74 2.98 -14.71
CA MET A 231 0.17 1.98 -13.81
C MET A 231 -1.35 2.15 -13.76
N ALA A 232 -2.08 1.05 -13.70
CA ALA A 232 -3.53 1.07 -13.54
C ALA A 232 -4.02 -0.11 -12.71
N THR A 233 -5.06 0.11 -11.90
CA THR A 233 -5.81 -0.99 -11.29
C THR A 233 -6.66 -1.65 -12.38
N ARG A 234 -6.51 -2.96 -12.54
CA ARG A 234 -7.20 -3.76 -13.57
C ARG A 234 -8.31 -4.64 -13.02
N GLY A 235 -8.22 -5.00 -11.74
CA GLY A 235 -9.22 -5.83 -11.08
C GLY A 235 -9.18 -5.64 -9.57
N LEU A 236 -10.35 -5.63 -8.94
CA LEU A 236 -10.51 -5.64 -7.48
C LEU A 236 -11.68 -6.55 -7.13
N TYR A 237 -11.34 -7.75 -6.69
CA TYR A 237 -12.27 -8.84 -6.40
C TYR A 237 -12.33 -9.05 -4.89
N VAL A 238 -13.48 -8.82 -4.28
CA VAL A 238 -13.66 -8.82 -2.82
C VAL A 238 -14.57 -9.96 -2.40
N PHE A 239 -14.04 -10.87 -1.60
CA PHE A 239 -14.79 -11.93 -0.95
C PHE A 239 -15.25 -11.45 0.42
N LYS A 240 -16.56 -11.19 0.54
CA LYS A 240 -17.21 -10.86 1.80
C LYS A 240 -17.68 -12.14 2.49
N HIS A 241 -17.34 -12.31 3.76
CA HIS A 241 -17.84 -13.41 4.57
C HIS A 241 -19.00 -12.97 5.46
N ASP A 242 -20.01 -13.81 5.64
CA ASP A 242 -21.15 -13.54 6.55
C ASP A 242 -20.74 -13.50 8.03
N SER A 243 -19.60 -14.10 8.38
CA SER A 243 -19.06 -14.18 9.74
C SER A 243 -17.82 -13.28 9.95
N LYS A 244 -17.67 -12.79 11.19
CA LYS A 244 -16.45 -12.10 11.67
C LYS A 244 -15.17 -12.92 11.59
N LEU A 245 -15.29 -14.26 11.68
CA LEU A 245 -14.15 -15.19 11.60
C LEU A 245 -13.87 -15.62 10.15
N GLY A 246 -14.84 -15.47 9.27
CA GLY A 246 -14.83 -16.00 7.92
C GLY A 246 -15.62 -17.29 7.78
N ASN A 247 -15.96 -17.60 6.54
CA ASN A 247 -16.75 -18.76 6.12
C ASN A 247 -15.93 -19.73 5.23
N ALA A 248 -14.76 -19.31 4.76
CA ALA A 248 -13.87 -20.11 3.92
C ALA A 248 -12.39 -19.75 4.14
N PRO A 249 -11.45 -20.65 3.82
CA PRO A 249 -10.02 -20.35 3.76
C PRO A 249 -9.70 -19.34 2.65
N ALA A 250 -8.82 -18.37 2.94
CA ALA A 250 -8.49 -17.32 1.98
C ALA A 250 -7.82 -17.86 0.70
N HIS A 251 -6.94 -18.86 0.80
CA HIS A 251 -6.24 -19.42 -0.37
C HIS A 251 -7.22 -20.00 -1.40
N SER A 252 -8.25 -20.73 -0.95
CA SER A 252 -9.28 -21.29 -1.84
C SER A 252 -10.16 -20.23 -2.50
N LEU A 253 -10.20 -19.01 -1.95
CA LEU A 253 -10.89 -17.88 -2.57
C LEU A 253 -9.97 -17.17 -3.56
N PHE A 254 -8.70 -17.00 -3.23
CA PHE A 254 -7.71 -16.40 -4.15
C PHE A 254 -7.50 -17.23 -5.41
N GLU A 255 -7.47 -18.57 -5.29
CA GLU A 255 -7.37 -19.51 -6.42
C GLU A 255 -8.52 -19.37 -7.43
N ARG A 256 -9.64 -18.72 -7.05
CA ARG A 256 -10.78 -18.47 -7.96
C ARG A 256 -10.55 -17.30 -8.91
N ILE A 257 -9.50 -16.50 -8.69
CA ILE A 257 -9.09 -15.42 -9.59
C ILE A 257 -7.80 -15.87 -10.25
N ASP A 258 -7.90 -16.36 -11.48
CA ASP A 258 -6.78 -16.95 -12.23
C ASP A 258 -6.40 -16.06 -13.42
N PRO A 259 -5.49 -15.10 -13.22
CA PRO A 259 -4.92 -14.33 -14.31
C PRO A 259 -3.85 -15.15 -15.03
N SER A 260 -4.02 -15.37 -16.32
CA SER A 260 -3.07 -16.14 -17.15
C SER A 260 -2.83 -15.47 -18.50
N LEU A 261 -1.71 -15.80 -19.15
CA LEU A 261 -1.42 -15.35 -20.51
C LEU A 261 -2.36 -16.07 -21.50
N LYS A 262 -2.84 -15.32 -22.51
CA LYS A 262 -3.58 -15.93 -23.60
C LYS A 262 -2.68 -16.84 -24.45
N ASP A 263 -3.29 -17.84 -25.08
CA ASP A 263 -2.62 -18.74 -26.00
C ASP A 263 -1.83 -17.99 -27.07
N GLY A 264 -0.57 -18.37 -27.26
CA GLY A 264 0.34 -17.76 -28.22
C GLY A 264 1.03 -16.48 -27.75
N VAL A 265 0.68 -15.92 -26.59
CA VAL A 265 1.40 -14.80 -25.99
C VAL A 265 2.62 -15.31 -25.24
N THR A 266 3.81 -14.93 -25.71
CA THR A 266 5.09 -15.25 -25.04
C THR A 266 5.66 -14.07 -24.28
N VAL A 267 5.38 -12.85 -24.73
CA VAL A 267 5.93 -11.61 -24.18
C VAL A 267 4.80 -10.58 -24.09
N PRO A 268 4.14 -10.46 -22.93
CA PRO A 268 3.01 -9.55 -22.76
C PRO A 268 3.45 -8.08 -22.89
N ARG A 269 2.58 -7.25 -23.48
CA ARG A 269 2.78 -5.80 -23.66
C ARG A 269 1.55 -4.96 -23.30
N ALA A 270 0.43 -5.59 -23.03
CA ALA A 270 -0.80 -4.94 -22.62
C ALA A 270 -1.71 -5.88 -21.82
N PHE A 271 -2.65 -5.32 -21.08
CA PHE A 271 -3.62 -6.10 -20.31
C PHE A 271 -4.46 -7.06 -21.17
N LYS A 272 -4.73 -6.69 -22.42
CA LYS A 272 -5.46 -7.53 -23.38
C LYS A 272 -4.75 -8.84 -23.73
N ASP A 273 -3.46 -8.96 -23.42
CA ASP A 273 -2.66 -10.17 -23.66
C ASP A 273 -2.90 -11.23 -22.56
N TYR A 274 -3.61 -10.86 -21.50
CA TYR A 274 -4.04 -11.75 -20.42
C TYR A 274 -5.52 -12.07 -20.55
N GLN A 275 -5.90 -13.21 -19.99
CA GLN A 275 -7.26 -13.56 -19.63
C GLN A 275 -7.36 -13.65 -18.10
N ILE A 276 -8.50 -13.21 -17.55
CA ILE A 276 -8.76 -13.25 -16.12
C ILE A 276 -9.93 -14.19 -15.92
N ASP A 277 -9.64 -15.43 -15.57
CA ASP A 277 -10.68 -16.42 -15.31
C ASP A 277 -11.17 -16.25 -13.86
N ILE A 278 -12.48 -16.13 -13.70
CA ILE A 278 -13.13 -15.90 -12.40
C ILE A 278 -14.09 -17.06 -12.14
N ASP A 279 -13.75 -17.93 -11.20
CA ASP A 279 -14.59 -19.05 -10.81
C ASP A 279 -15.65 -18.63 -9.78
N GLU A 280 -16.84 -18.36 -10.29
CA GLU A 280 -18.05 -18.08 -9.49
C GLU A 280 -18.87 -19.35 -9.18
N THR A 281 -18.46 -20.52 -9.68
CA THR A 281 -19.18 -21.77 -9.46
C THR A 281 -18.90 -22.32 -8.06
N ASP A 282 -19.90 -22.98 -7.46
CA ASP A 282 -19.79 -23.61 -6.15
C ASP A 282 -19.14 -22.71 -5.07
N MET A 283 -19.53 -21.43 -5.02
CA MET A 283 -19.06 -20.48 -4.01
C MET A 283 -19.37 -21.01 -2.60
N PRO A 284 -18.41 -21.00 -1.65
CA PRO A 284 -18.66 -21.51 -0.30
C PRO A 284 -19.83 -20.79 0.38
N ASN A 285 -20.64 -21.55 1.14
CA ASN A 285 -21.78 -20.99 1.86
C ASN A 285 -21.36 -19.83 2.78
N GLY A 286 -22.04 -18.70 2.62
CA GLY A 286 -21.77 -17.47 3.37
C GLY A 286 -20.53 -16.70 2.90
N VAL A 287 -20.12 -16.89 1.64
CA VAL A 287 -19.17 -16.04 0.93
C VAL A 287 -19.88 -15.38 -0.26
N THR A 288 -19.70 -14.07 -0.40
CA THR A 288 -20.17 -13.30 -1.55
C THR A 288 -18.99 -12.66 -2.26
N LEU A 289 -18.84 -12.90 -3.57
CA LEU A 289 -17.86 -12.22 -4.41
C LEU A 289 -18.45 -10.90 -4.92
N ASN A 290 -17.74 -9.79 -4.69
CA ASN A 290 -18.05 -8.47 -5.23
C ASN A 290 -16.92 -8.03 -6.17
N LYS A 291 -17.27 -7.63 -7.39
CA LYS A 291 -16.33 -7.10 -8.38
C LYS A 291 -16.40 -5.57 -8.35
N ILE A 292 -15.40 -4.94 -7.73
CA ILE A 292 -15.36 -3.46 -7.60
C ILE A 292 -14.71 -2.83 -8.84
N VAL A 293 -13.67 -3.47 -9.36
CA VAL A 293 -13.00 -3.13 -10.63
C VAL A 293 -12.83 -4.43 -11.40
N GLY A 294 -13.06 -4.42 -12.71
CA GLY A 294 -12.94 -5.59 -13.57
C GLY A 294 -13.81 -5.47 -14.81
#